data_AF-A0AAD3D7Z3-F1
#
_entry.id   AF-A0AAD3D7Z3-F1
#
_cell.length_a   1.000
_cell.length_b   1.000
_cell.length_c   1.000
_cell.angle_alpha   90.00
_cell.angle_beta   90.00
_cell.angle_gamma   90.00
#
_symmetry.space_group_name_H-M   'P 1'
#
loop_
_entity.id
_entity.type
_entity.pdbx_description
1 polymer ?
#
loop_
_entity_poly.entity_id
_entity_poly.type
_entity_poly.pdbx_seq_one_letter_code
_entity_poly.pdbx_strand_id
1 'polypeptide(L)'
;MSMVLKYGNVVPPSEQLSYEIQLADSFVLEAKRNGDPVHYSRALAMKSETLHREEKFQEATEVHLELKKVYDPRKHSAIISELYASDRCAQDFSFHAICCVHLNRHEEAMSLINEIIDSLLPSMDLKNVHNSMCILYPIIWVLRSNKQYKRIQDLLFKYTFEPFDEYYGKDGFTPMKPTFKGLKILLDIDLYLEGSIDKINEEYHNWAMDMRNLVLNDQVEASCANFGRGPMTTHAEICLKLSSLETNVQKRRILLRNASQLACRSMEVIEGKDGGDRLYSAFCEIKPIYDKLKDFVETDEYNDGLNKDKKASASVICDCFCYRRACRILK
;
A
#
# COMPACT_ATOMS: atom_id res chain seq x y z
N MET A 1 6.61 -8.34 -25.38
CA MET A 1 6.27 -8.11 -23.96
C MET A 1 4.77 -8.33 -23.83
N SER A 2 4.34 -9.45 -23.25
CA SER A 2 2.93 -9.87 -23.28
C SER A 2 2.08 -8.94 -22.41
N MET A 3 1.06 -8.36 -23.04
CA MET A 3 0.02 -7.58 -22.40
C MET A 3 -0.73 -8.51 -21.44
N VAL A 4 -0.62 -8.26 -20.13
CA VAL A 4 -1.37 -9.01 -19.13
C VAL A 4 -2.81 -8.48 -19.17
N LEU A 5 -3.80 -9.35 -19.37
CA LEU A 5 -5.26 -9.12 -19.21
C LEU A 5 -5.65 -8.76 -17.75
N LYS A 6 -4.74 -8.12 -17.01
CA LYS A 6 -4.82 -7.91 -15.57
C LYS A 6 -5.37 -6.53 -15.22
N TYR A 7 -5.38 -5.58 -16.18
CA TYR A 7 -5.74 -4.17 -15.98
C TYR A 7 -6.20 -3.50 -17.28
N GLY A 8 -7.22 -4.03 -17.95
CA GLY A 8 -7.77 -3.42 -19.16
C GLY A 8 -9.24 -3.11 -18.97
N ASN A 9 -9.67 -1.91 -19.38
CA ASN A 9 -11.09 -1.55 -19.38
C ASN A 9 -11.81 -2.38 -20.45
N VAL A 10 -12.43 -3.49 -20.05
CA VAL A 10 -13.20 -4.38 -20.96
C VAL A 10 -14.59 -3.81 -21.23
N VAL A 11 -15.09 -2.99 -20.31
CA VAL A 11 -16.39 -2.30 -20.36
C VAL A 11 -16.20 -0.82 -20.01
N PRO A 12 -17.21 0.04 -20.28
CA PRO A 12 -17.15 1.44 -19.84
C PRO A 12 -16.94 1.54 -18.32
N PRO A 13 -16.26 2.60 -17.82
CA PRO A 13 -15.96 2.76 -16.38
C PRO A 13 -17.20 2.66 -15.48
N SER A 14 -18.37 3.08 -15.96
CA SER A 14 -19.64 3.01 -15.22
C SER A 14 -20.14 1.57 -14.96
N GLU A 15 -19.68 0.58 -15.73
CA GLU A 15 -20.11 -0.81 -15.65
C GLU A 15 -19.00 -1.75 -15.13
N GLN A 16 -17.76 -1.25 -15.09
CA GLN A 16 -16.55 -2.01 -14.79
C GLN A 16 -16.64 -2.79 -13.48
N LEU A 17 -17.08 -2.13 -12.41
CA LEU A 17 -17.16 -2.74 -11.07
C LEU A 17 -18.11 -3.95 -11.06
N SER A 18 -19.31 -3.79 -11.61
CA SER A 18 -20.31 -4.86 -11.68
C SER A 18 -19.85 -6.02 -12.56
N TYR A 19 -19.14 -5.72 -13.65
CA TYR A 19 -18.59 -6.69 -14.56
C TYR A 19 -17.45 -7.49 -13.93
N GLU A 20 -16.51 -6.82 -13.24
CA GLU A 20 -15.38 -7.48 -12.57
C GLU A 20 -15.84 -8.44 -11.49
N ILE A 21 -16.84 -8.05 -10.68
CA ILE A 21 -17.44 -8.94 -9.67
C ILE A 21 -18.08 -10.15 -10.34
N GLN A 22 -18.90 -9.95 -11.39
CA GLN A 22 -19.55 -11.05 -12.11
C GLN A 22 -18.55 -12.01 -12.78
N LEU A 23 -17.46 -11.46 -13.32
CA LEU A 23 -16.38 -12.25 -13.92
C LEU A 23 -15.66 -13.08 -12.85
N ALA A 24 -15.35 -12.49 -11.69
CA ALA A 24 -14.76 -13.20 -10.57
C ALA A 24 -15.68 -14.31 -10.04
N ASP A 25 -16.99 -14.05 -9.92
CA ASP A 25 -17.99 -15.04 -9.53
C ASP A 25 -18.04 -16.22 -10.51
N SER A 26 -18.09 -15.92 -11.81
CA SER A 26 -18.10 -16.93 -12.86
C SER A 26 -16.84 -17.79 -12.81
N PHE A 27 -15.67 -17.17 -12.58
CA PHE A 27 -14.41 -17.89 -12.48
C PHE A 27 -14.37 -18.81 -11.25
N VAL A 28 -14.86 -18.36 -10.10
CA VAL A 28 -14.98 -19.20 -8.89
C VAL A 28 -15.90 -20.40 -9.14
N LEU A 29 -17.04 -20.21 -9.81
CA LEU A 29 -17.98 -21.29 -10.14
C LEU A 29 -17.35 -22.35 -11.06
N GLU A 30 -16.66 -21.93 -12.11
CA GLU A 30 -15.99 -22.84 -13.04
C GLU A 30 -14.82 -23.57 -12.39
N ALA A 31 -13.99 -22.86 -11.60
CA ALA A 31 -12.89 -23.49 -10.87
C ALA A 31 -13.39 -24.51 -9.84
N LYS A 32 -14.52 -24.24 -9.17
CA LYS A 32 -15.17 -25.16 -8.24
C LYS A 32 -15.66 -26.43 -8.95
N ARG A 33 -16.25 -26.29 -10.14
CA ARG A 33 -16.73 -27.42 -10.96
C ARG A 33 -15.58 -28.32 -11.42
N ASN A 34 -14.43 -27.74 -11.73
CA ASN A 34 -13.23 -28.50 -12.11
C ASN A 34 -12.66 -29.33 -10.96
N GLY A 35 -12.91 -28.95 -9.70
CA GLY A 35 -12.55 -29.72 -8.51
C GLY A 35 -11.07 -29.67 -8.11
N ASP A 36 -10.24 -28.88 -8.80
CA ASP A 36 -8.83 -28.69 -8.45
C ASP A 36 -8.69 -27.61 -7.36
N PRO A 37 -8.19 -27.95 -6.16
CA PRO A 37 -8.04 -27.00 -5.06
C PRO A 37 -7.08 -25.85 -5.37
N VAL A 38 -6.07 -26.03 -6.24
CA VAL A 38 -5.11 -24.99 -6.62
C VAL A 38 -5.79 -23.88 -7.43
N HIS A 39 -6.57 -24.28 -8.44
CA HIS A 39 -7.32 -23.34 -9.27
C HIS A 39 -8.49 -22.72 -8.49
N TYR A 40 -9.15 -23.52 -7.65
CA TYR A 40 -10.25 -23.03 -6.84
C TYR A 40 -9.81 -21.99 -5.80
N SER A 41 -8.72 -22.27 -5.06
CA SER A 41 -8.16 -21.31 -4.11
C SER A 41 -7.72 -20.03 -4.82
N ARG A 42 -7.13 -20.14 -6.01
CA ARG A 42 -6.74 -18.97 -6.81
C ARG A 42 -7.95 -18.12 -7.21
N ALA A 43 -9.03 -18.75 -7.66
CA ALA A 43 -10.24 -18.04 -8.04
C ALA A 43 -10.87 -17.32 -6.83
N LEU A 44 -10.92 -17.96 -5.65
CA LEU A 44 -11.39 -17.34 -4.41
C LEU A 44 -10.54 -16.13 -4.02
N ALA A 45 -9.21 -16.24 -4.06
CA ALA A 45 -8.31 -15.13 -3.77
C ALA A 45 -8.54 -13.94 -4.72
N MET A 46 -8.75 -14.19 -6.02
CA MET A 46 -9.06 -13.13 -6.99
C MET A 46 -10.42 -12.47 -6.70
N LYS A 47 -11.44 -13.25 -6.33
CA LYS A 47 -12.75 -12.71 -5.95
C LYS A 47 -12.65 -11.85 -4.69
N SER A 48 -11.93 -12.33 -3.66
CA SER A 48 -11.70 -11.58 -2.43
C SER A 48 -10.99 -10.25 -2.70
N GLU A 49 -9.92 -10.27 -3.50
CA GLU A 49 -9.20 -9.05 -3.91
C GLU A 49 -10.11 -8.05 -4.64
N THR A 50 -10.92 -8.52 -5.59
CA THR A 50 -11.90 -7.66 -6.29
C THR A 50 -12.88 -7.06 -5.29
N LEU A 51 -13.50 -7.86 -4.41
CA LEU A 51 -14.44 -7.36 -3.39
C LEU A 51 -13.78 -6.36 -2.43
N HIS A 52 -12.51 -6.56 -2.08
CA HIS A 52 -11.74 -5.62 -1.26
C HIS A 52 -11.55 -4.27 -1.97
N ARG A 53 -11.20 -4.26 -3.26
CA ARG A 53 -11.09 -3.02 -4.05
C ARG A 53 -12.41 -2.25 -4.08
N GLU A 54 -13.51 -2.99 -4.16
CA GLU A 54 -14.88 -2.46 -4.17
C GLU A 54 -15.45 -2.12 -2.78
N GLU A 55 -14.61 -2.09 -1.73
CA GLU A 55 -15.01 -1.80 -0.34
C GLU A 55 -16.07 -2.76 0.24
N LYS A 56 -16.29 -3.91 -0.41
CA LYS A 56 -17.20 -4.96 0.05
C LYS A 56 -16.51 -5.86 1.07
N PHE A 57 -15.96 -5.27 2.12
CA PHE A 57 -15.08 -5.93 3.09
C PHE A 57 -15.72 -7.14 3.80
N GLN A 58 -17.04 -7.08 4.04
CA GLN A 58 -17.78 -8.19 4.64
C GLN A 58 -17.89 -9.38 3.68
N GLU A 59 -18.23 -9.14 2.40
CA GLU A 59 -18.29 -10.17 1.37
C GLU A 59 -16.87 -10.75 1.10
N ALA A 60 -15.84 -9.89 1.05
CA ALA A 60 -14.44 -10.32 0.92
C ALA A 60 -14.02 -11.25 2.08
N THR A 61 -14.43 -10.92 3.30
CA THR A 61 -14.20 -11.76 4.49
C THR A 61 -14.85 -13.14 4.34
N GLU A 62 -16.07 -13.21 3.84
CA GLU A 62 -16.77 -14.49 3.62
C GLU A 62 -16.04 -15.37 2.59
N VAL A 63 -15.55 -14.76 1.51
CA VAL A 63 -14.74 -15.45 0.49
C VAL A 63 -13.40 -15.92 1.09
N HIS A 64 -12.73 -15.10 1.90
CA HIS A 64 -11.49 -15.48 2.58
C HIS A 64 -11.70 -16.68 3.51
N LEU A 65 -12.80 -16.72 4.26
CA LEU A 65 -13.12 -17.85 5.14
C LEU A 65 -13.38 -19.15 4.35
N GLU A 66 -13.88 -19.05 3.11
CA GLU A 66 -13.94 -20.20 2.20
C GLU A 66 -12.55 -20.58 1.67
N LEU A 67 -11.73 -19.61 1.28
CA LEU A 67 -10.34 -19.83 0.85
C LEU A 67 -9.54 -20.59 1.91
N LYS A 68 -9.63 -20.17 3.18
CA LYS A 68 -8.93 -20.79 4.31
C LYS A 68 -9.28 -22.27 4.51
N LYS A 69 -10.46 -22.73 4.06
CA LYS A 69 -10.88 -24.14 4.14
C LYS A 69 -10.22 -25.01 3.06
N VAL A 70 -9.85 -24.43 1.93
CA VAL A 70 -9.34 -25.16 0.76
C VAL A 70 -7.85 -24.97 0.53
N TYR A 71 -7.28 -23.85 0.99
CA TYR A 71 -5.87 -23.52 0.79
C TYR A 71 -5.00 -24.03 1.95
N ASP A 72 -4.01 -24.86 1.61
CA ASP A 72 -2.96 -25.32 2.51
C ASP A 72 -1.62 -24.79 1.98
N PRO A 73 -0.98 -23.81 2.65
CA PRO A 73 0.25 -23.19 2.17
C PRO A 73 1.37 -24.20 1.86
N ARG A 74 1.48 -25.26 2.68
CA ARG A 74 2.54 -26.27 2.54
C ARG A 74 2.36 -27.16 1.32
N LYS A 75 1.11 -27.33 0.87
CA LYS A 75 0.77 -28.17 -0.29
C LYS A 75 0.64 -27.36 -1.57
N HIS A 76 0.07 -26.16 -1.48
CA HIS A 76 -0.38 -25.43 -2.66
C HIS A 76 0.55 -24.28 -3.05
N SER A 77 1.31 -23.68 -2.12
CA SER A 77 2.00 -22.41 -2.41
C SER A 77 3.04 -22.52 -3.53
N ALA A 78 3.85 -23.59 -3.52
CA ALA A 78 4.84 -23.85 -4.57
C ALA A 78 4.17 -24.05 -5.94
N ILE A 79 3.11 -24.85 -6.00
CA ILE A 79 2.37 -25.15 -7.24
C ILE A 79 1.69 -23.89 -7.78
N ILE A 80 1.03 -23.11 -6.92
CA ILE A 80 0.40 -21.84 -7.31
C ILE A 80 1.47 -20.87 -7.83
N SER A 81 2.60 -20.76 -7.16
CA SER A 81 3.70 -19.88 -7.57
C SER A 81 4.30 -20.30 -8.92
N GLU A 82 4.42 -21.59 -9.17
CA GLU A 82 4.87 -22.13 -10.46
C GLU A 82 3.88 -21.79 -11.60
N LEU A 83 2.58 -22.05 -11.38
CA LEU A 83 1.54 -21.84 -12.41
C LEU A 83 1.21 -20.36 -12.66
N TYR A 84 1.28 -19.52 -11.64
CA TYR A 84 0.79 -18.14 -11.67
C TYR A 84 1.86 -17.08 -11.36
N ALA A 85 3.14 -17.48 -11.28
CA ALA A 85 4.31 -16.68 -10.87
C ALA A 85 4.28 -16.15 -9.41
N SER A 86 3.12 -16.20 -8.74
CA SER A 86 2.94 -15.63 -7.41
C SER A 86 1.69 -16.19 -6.73
N ASP A 87 1.82 -16.46 -5.43
CA ASP A 87 0.78 -17.04 -4.59
C ASP A 87 -0.18 -15.98 -4.03
N ARG A 88 -1.18 -15.61 -4.83
CA ARG A 88 -2.26 -14.73 -4.36
C ARG A 88 -3.11 -15.32 -3.24
N CYS A 89 -3.12 -16.65 -3.06
CA CYS A 89 -3.87 -17.23 -1.97
C CYS A 89 -3.21 -16.85 -0.64
N ALA A 90 -1.89 -16.89 -0.57
CA ALA A 90 -1.13 -16.38 0.58
C ALA A 90 -1.32 -14.87 0.77
N GLN A 91 -1.30 -14.09 -0.32
CA GLN A 91 -1.48 -12.63 -0.25
C GLN A 91 -2.85 -12.23 0.31
N ASP A 92 -3.89 -13.02 0.01
CA ASP A 92 -5.24 -12.77 0.48
C ASP A 92 -5.37 -12.75 2.02
N PHE A 93 -4.52 -13.48 2.75
CA PHE A 93 -4.47 -13.38 4.22
C PHE A 93 -4.11 -11.95 4.67
N SER A 94 -3.23 -11.29 3.94
CA SER A 94 -2.77 -9.94 4.27
C SER A 94 -3.81 -8.89 3.91
N PHE A 95 -4.52 -9.08 2.79
CA PHE A 95 -5.70 -8.27 2.46
C PHE A 95 -6.84 -8.46 3.46
N HIS A 96 -7.08 -9.69 3.92
CA HIS A 96 -8.11 -9.94 4.91
C HIS A 96 -7.80 -9.25 6.25
N ALA A 97 -6.53 -9.13 6.65
CA ALA A 97 -6.15 -8.34 7.81
C ALA A 97 -6.56 -6.86 7.67
N ILE A 98 -6.42 -6.28 6.46
CA ILE A 98 -6.90 -4.93 6.15
C ILE A 98 -8.44 -4.86 6.22
N CYS A 99 -9.16 -5.85 5.65
CA CYS A 99 -10.62 -5.93 5.78
C CYS A 99 -11.06 -5.91 7.24
N CYS A 100 -10.40 -6.69 8.11
CA CYS A 100 -10.68 -6.72 9.54
C CYS A 100 -10.49 -5.33 10.18
N VAL A 101 -9.43 -4.59 9.81
CA VAL A 101 -9.24 -3.21 10.30
C VAL A 101 -10.38 -2.30 9.86
N HIS A 102 -10.79 -2.33 8.59
CA HIS A 102 -11.92 -1.50 8.10
C HIS A 102 -13.26 -1.88 8.75
N LEU A 103 -13.43 -3.14 9.15
CA LEU A 103 -14.59 -3.63 9.88
C LEU A 103 -14.50 -3.40 11.41
N ASN A 104 -13.48 -2.68 11.89
CA ASN A 104 -13.18 -2.44 13.32
C ASN A 104 -12.94 -3.72 14.14
N ARG A 105 -12.47 -4.79 13.50
CA ARG A 105 -12.11 -6.08 14.11
C ARG A 105 -10.59 -6.17 14.34
N HIS A 106 -10.07 -5.26 15.16
CA HIS A 106 -8.63 -5.10 15.35
C HIS A 106 -7.94 -6.34 15.96
N GLU A 107 -8.58 -7.03 16.90
CA GLU A 107 -8.03 -8.26 17.50
C GLU A 107 -7.90 -9.39 16.47
N GLU A 108 -8.91 -9.55 15.62
CA GLU A 108 -8.90 -10.52 14.52
C GLU A 108 -7.78 -10.19 13.52
N ALA A 109 -7.64 -8.92 13.14
CA ALA A 109 -6.56 -8.46 12.27
C ALA A 109 -5.17 -8.80 12.84
N MET A 110 -4.95 -8.54 14.13
CA MET A 110 -3.67 -8.84 14.78
C MET A 110 -3.43 -10.34 14.94
N SER A 111 -4.47 -11.13 15.23
CA SER A 111 -4.38 -12.59 15.27
C SER A 111 -3.96 -13.16 13.91
N LEU A 112 -4.56 -12.66 12.83
CA LEU A 112 -4.24 -13.07 11.47
C LEU A 112 -2.83 -12.65 11.05
N ILE A 113 -2.39 -11.45 11.42
CA ILE A 113 -1.01 -11.00 11.19
C ILE A 113 0.00 -11.91 11.87
N ASN A 114 -0.27 -12.35 13.11
CA ASN A 114 0.59 -13.32 13.78
C ASN A 114 0.57 -14.69 13.07
N GLU A 115 -0.58 -15.18 12.62
CA GLU A 115 -0.68 -16.39 11.80
C GLU A 115 0.16 -16.29 10.52
N ILE A 116 0.10 -15.14 9.83
CA ILE A 116 0.91 -14.87 8.64
C ILE A 116 2.40 -14.96 8.95
N ILE A 117 2.84 -14.32 10.04
CA ILE A 117 4.26 -14.23 10.41
C ILE A 117 4.80 -15.57 10.90
N ASP A 118 4.03 -16.27 11.74
CA ASP A 118 4.49 -17.46 12.44
C ASP A 118 4.32 -18.73 11.61
N SER A 119 3.37 -18.75 10.68
CA SER A 119 3.01 -19.95 9.91
C SER A 119 3.13 -19.78 8.40
N LEU A 120 2.58 -18.70 7.84
CA LEU A 120 2.50 -18.54 6.38
C LEU A 120 3.86 -18.18 5.77
N LEU A 121 4.47 -17.06 6.16
CA LEU A 121 5.74 -16.57 5.63
C LEU A 121 6.88 -17.61 5.73
N PRO A 122 7.06 -18.36 6.83
CA PRO A 122 8.07 -19.42 6.90
C PRO A 122 7.88 -20.56 5.89
N SER A 123 6.67 -20.74 5.36
CA SER A 123 6.37 -21.78 4.35
C SER A 123 6.51 -21.32 2.91
N MET A 124 6.76 -20.03 2.67
CA MET A 124 6.91 -19.46 1.34
C MET A 124 8.32 -19.67 0.79
N ASP A 125 8.44 -19.71 -0.54
CA ASP A 125 9.76 -19.69 -1.21
C ASP A 125 10.40 -18.31 -1.08
N LEU A 126 11.52 -18.23 -0.35
CA LEU A 126 12.30 -17.00 -0.16
C LEU A 126 12.85 -16.43 -1.47
N LYS A 127 13.01 -17.25 -2.52
CA LYS A 127 13.40 -16.76 -3.84
C LYS A 127 12.31 -15.92 -4.49
N ASN A 128 11.04 -16.13 -4.14
CA ASN A 128 9.93 -15.33 -4.66
C ASN A 128 9.72 -14.05 -3.81
N VAL A 129 10.72 -13.16 -3.85
CA VAL A 129 10.70 -11.89 -3.09
C VAL A 129 9.48 -11.04 -3.41
N HIS A 130 9.01 -11.05 -4.67
CA HIS A 130 7.81 -10.32 -5.05
C HIS A 130 6.60 -10.79 -4.25
N ASN A 131 6.42 -12.11 -4.12
CA ASN A 131 5.34 -12.69 -3.34
C ASN A 131 5.42 -12.29 -1.86
N SER A 132 6.61 -12.42 -1.25
CA SER A 132 6.84 -12.00 0.13
C SER A 132 6.52 -10.51 0.35
N MET A 133 6.90 -9.65 -0.59
CA MET A 133 6.54 -8.23 -0.53
C MET A 133 5.03 -8.01 -0.63
N CYS A 134 4.32 -8.71 -1.52
CA CYS A 134 2.86 -8.58 -1.64
C CYS A 134 2.10 -9.09 -0.40
N ILE A 135 2.66 -10.06 0.34
CA ILE A 135 2.14 -10.50 1.65
C ILE A 135 2.44 -9.44 2.73
N LEU A 136 3.69 -8.97 2.81
CA LEU A 136 4.10 -8.07 3.87
C LEU A 136 3.52 -6.65 3.73
N TYR A 137 3.41 -6.13 2.50
CA TYR A 137 3.09 -4.73 2.27
C TYR A 137 1.73 -4.28 2.84
N PRO A 138 0.64 -5.07 2.77
CA PRO A 138 -0.59 -4.75 3.50
C PRO A 138 -0.41 -4.66 5.02
N ILE A 139 0.26 -5.65 5.61
CA ILE A 139 0.32 -5.80 7.08
C ILE A 139 1.30 -4.81 7.72
N ILE A 140 2.29 -4.30 7.00
CA ILE A 140 3.21 -3.29 7.55
C ILE A 140 2.45 -2.04 8.01
N TRP A 141 1.38 -1.65 7.31
CA TRP A 141 0.60 -0.46 7.68
C TRP A 141 -0.21 -0.69 8.96
N VAL A 142 -0.77 -1.89 9.12
CA VAL A 142 -1.46 -2.29 10.36
C VAL A 142 -0.47 -2.33 11.53
N LEU A 143 0.69 -2.97 11.34
CA LEU A 143 1.75 -3.03 12.36
C LEU A 143 2.27 -1.63 12.73
N ARG A 144 2.39 -0.75 11.75
CA ARG A 144 2.91 0.61 11.92
C ARG A 144 1.96 1.47 12.73
N SER A 145 0.65 1.35 12.49
CA SER A 145 -0.39 1.99 13.31
C SER A 145 -0.38 1.50 14.76
N ASN A 146 0.15 0.30 15.00
CA ASN A 146 0.38 -0.28 16.34
C ASN A 146 1.81 -0.05 16.87
N LYS A 147 2.59 0.86 16.25
CA LYS A 147 3.98 1.20 16.62
C LYS A 147 4.95 0.03 16.66
N GLN A 148 4.68 -1.05 15.93
CA GLN A 148 5.58 -2.22 15.89
C GLN A 148 6.72 -2.02 14.87
N TYR A 149 7.38 -0.86 14.88
CA TYR A 149 8.34 -0.46 13.84
C TYR A 149 9.52 -1.43 13.72
N LYS A 150 10.07 -1.86 14.86
CA LYS A 150 11.19 -2.82 14.87
C LYS A 150 10.78 -4.16 14.27
N ARG A 151 9.59 -4.65 14.62
CA ARG A 151 9.04 -5.89 14.05
C ARG A 151 8.88 -5.79 12.53
N ILE A 152 8.39 -4.67 12.03
CA ILE A 152 8.28 -4.44 10.58
C ILE A 152 9.66 -4.48 9.91
N GLN A 153 10.64 -3.79 10.49
CA GLN A 153 12.00 -3.77 9.97
C GLN A 153 12.56 -5.20 9.89
N ASP A 154 12.46 -5.98 10.96
CA ASP A 154 12.98 -7.35 11.01
C ASP A 154 12.29 -8.26 9.97
N LEU A 155 10.98 -8.11 9.76
CA LEU A 155 10.23 -8.86 8.75
C LEU A 155 10.68 -8.51 7.32
N LEU A 156 10.81 -7.22 7.00
CA LEU A 156 11.26 -6.78 5.68
C LEU A 156 12.70 -7.25 5.42
N PHE A 157 13.60 -7.13 6.39
CA PHE A 157 14.97 -7.64 6.21
C PHE A 157 14.98 -9.14 5.92
N LYS A 158 14.35 -9.94 6.78
CA LYS A 158 14.37 -11.40 6.70
C LYS A 158 13.71 -11.96 5.43
N TYR A 159 12.57 -11.41 5.02
CA TYR A 159 11.74 -12.00 3.97
C TYR A 159 11.82 -11.26 2.63
N THR A 160 12.45 -10.08 2.58
CA THR A 160 12.46 -9.27 1.36
C THR A 160 13.83 -8.71 1.02
N PHE A 161 14.48 -7.94 1.90
CA PHE A 161 15.75 -7.29 1.56
C PHE A 161 16.90 -8.29 1.46
N GLU A 162 17.12 -9.15 2.47
CA GLU A 162 18.20 -10.14 2.44
C GLU A 162 18.00 -11.16 1.31
N PRO A 163 16.80 -11.75 1.10
CA PRO A 163 16.60 -12.66 -0.02
C PRO A 163 16.71 -11.97 -1.39
N PHE A 164 16.34 -10.69 -1.50
CA PHE A 164 16.54 -9.95 -2.76
C PHE A 164 18.02 -9.82 -3.10
N ASP A 165 18.83 -9.41 -2.13
CA ASP A 165 20.27 -9.26 -2.30
C ASP A 165 20.94 -10.62 -2.57
N GLU A 166 20.48 -11.70 -1.92
CA GLU A 166 21.00 -13.06 -2.10
C GLU A 166 20.68 -13.65 -3.50
N TYR A 167 19.41 -13.59 -3.93
CA TYR A 167 18.97 -14.32 -5.13
C TYR A 167 18.95 -13.50 -6.41
N TYR A 168 18.83 -12.18 -6.31
CA TYR A 168 18.75 -11.29 -7.48
C TYR A 168 19.92 -10.30 -7.55
N GLY A 169 20.49 -9.93 -6.41
CA GLY A 169 21.58 -8.97 -6.31
C GLY A 169 21.19 -7.54 -6.71
N LYS A 170 22.20 -6.67 -6.81
CA LYS A 170 22.02 -5.22 -7.04
C LYS A 170 21.24 -4.90 -8.32
N ASP A 171 21.49 -5.66 -9.38
CA ASP A 171 20.88 -5.47 -10.71
C ASP A 171 19.57 -6.26 -10.89
N GLY A 172 19.14 -6.95 -9.82
CA GLY A 172 17.88 -7.66 -9.74
C GLY A 172 16.64 -6.79 -10.02
N PHE A 173 15.53 -7.44 -10.37
CA PHE A 173 14.26 -6.77 -10.60
C PHE A 173 13.10 -7.45 -9.86
N THR A 174 12.27 -6.64 -9.24
CA THR A 174 10.91 -6.98 -8.81
C THR A 174 10.05 -5.72 -8.97
N PRO A 175 8.77 -5.83 -9.34
CA PRO A 175 7.89 -4.66 -9.44
C PRO A 175 7.84 -3.79 -8.19
N MET A 176 8.11 -4.38 -7.01
CA MET A 176 8.12 -3.69 -5.72
C MET A 176 9.47 -3.05 -5.36
N LYS A 177 10.55 -3.28 -6.13
CA LYS A 177 11.89 -2.75 -5.83
C LYS A 177 11.91 -1.23 -5.59
N PRO A 178 11.16 -0.41 -6.37
CA PRO A 178 11.13 1.04 -6.15
C PRO A 178 10.65 1.47 -4.76
N THR A 179 9.91 0.62 -4.03
CA THR A 179 9.38 0.97 -2.70
C THR A 179 10.37 0.71 -1.57
N PHE A 180 11.41 -0.11 -1.80
CA PHE A 180 12.29 -0.63 -0.73
C PHE A 180 13.01 0.48 0.03
N LYS A 181 13.59 1.44 -0.72
CA LYS A 181 14.34 2.55 -0.11
C LYS A 181 13.43 3.47 0.70
N GLY A 182 12.25 3.81 0.15
CA GLY A 182 11.26 4.63 0.85
C GLY A 182 10.80 3.97 2.17
N LEU A 183 10.46 2.67 2.13
CA LEU A 183 10.07 1.93 3.32
C LEU A 183 11.17 1.91 4.39
N LYS A 184 12.42 1.64 3.99
CA LYS A 184 13.56 1.65 4.92
C LYS A 184 13.75 3.02 5.58
N ILE A 185 13.73 4.10 4.79
CA ILE A 185 13.88 5.46 5.31
C ILE A 185 12.74 5.81 6.27
N LEU A 186 11.49 5.49 5.91
CA LEU A 186 10.34 5.78 6.76
C LEU A 186 10.44 5.06 8.12
N LEU A 187 10.82 3.78 8.11
CA LEU A 187 10.97 3.00 9.34
C LEU A 187 12.11 3.50 10.23
N ASP A 188 13.25 3.86 9.64
CA ASP A 188 14.37 4.42 10.41
C ASP A 188 13.98 5.78 11.05
N ILE A 189 13.22 6.62 10.33
CA ILE A 189 12.69 7.87 10.91
C ILE A 189 11.71 7.55 12.05
N ASP A 190 10.80 6.59 11.88
CA ASP A 190 9.84 6.21 12.92
C ASP A 190 10.54 5.67 14.18
N LEU A 191 11.55 4.81 14.01
CA LEU A 191 12.39 4.31 15.11
C LEU A 191 13.15 5.43 15.82
N TYR A 192 13.68 6.41 15.07
CA TYR A 192 14.37 7.56 15.65
C TYR A 192 13.41 8.44 16.46
N LEU A 193 12.22 8.73 15.93
CA LEU A 193 11.21 9.54 16.61
C LEU A 193 10.66 8.86 17.88
N GLU A 194 10.73 7.52 17.96
CA GLU A 194 10.41 6.75 19.17
C GLU A 194 11.57 6.71 20.18
N GLY A 195 12.78 7.11 19.79
CA GLY A 195 13.99 6.99 20.61
C GLY A 195 14.60 5.59 20.60
N SER A 196 14.20 4.73 19.66
CA SER A 196 14.73 3.37 19.50
C SER A 196 16.09 3.36 18.78
N ILE A 197 16.45 4.44 18.09
CA ILE A 197 17.80 4.67 17.52
C ILE A 197 18.25 6.11 17.80
N ASP A 198 19.56 6.30 17.98
CA ASP A 198 20.12 7.59 18.41
C ASP A 198 20.30 8.61 17.27
N LYS A 199 20.40 8.14 16.02
CA LYS A 199 20.72 8.99 14.87
C LYS A 199 20.07 8.47 13.59
N ILE A 200 19.51 9.40 12.80
CA ILE A 200 19.09 9.14 11.41
C ILE A 200 20.26 9.31 10.43
N ASN A 201 20.24 8.53 9.35
CA ASN A 201 21.22 8.70 8.27
C ASN A 201 21.06 10.08 7.60
N GLU A 202 22.14 10.86 7.57
CA GLU A 202 22.17 12.21 6.99
C GLU A 202 21.85 12.22 5.48
N GLU A 203 22.13 11.12 4.77
CA GLU A 203 21.82 10.97 3.36
C GLU A 203 20.32 11.03 3.06
N TYR A 204 19.46 10.78 4.05
CA TYR A 204 18.00 10.78 3.86
C TYR A 204 17.48 12.17 3.46
N HIS A 205 18.08 13.24 3.99
CA HIS A 205 17.74 14.60 3.60
C HIS A 205 18.10 14.86 2.13
N ASN A 206 19.33 14.50 1.73
CA ASN A 206 19.78 14.70 0.35
C ASN A 206 18.93 13.90 -0.64
N TRP A 207 18.57 12.67 -0.27
CA TRP A 207 17.70 11.83 -1.07
C TRP A 207 16.29 12.43 -1.22
N ALA A 208 15.69 12.92 -0.12
CA ALA A 208 14.34 13.48 -0.09
C ALA A 208 14.23 14.91 -0.65
N MET A 209 15.34 15.63 -0.82
CA MET A 209 15.34 16.93 -1.49
C MET A 209 15.32 16.80 -3.02
N ASP A 210 15.81 15.70 -3.57
CA ASP A 210 15.81 15.45 -5.02
C ASP A 210 14.54 14.71 -5.46
N MET A 211 13.61 15.44 -6.07
CA MET A 211 12.30 14.93 -6.51
C MET A 211 12.40 13.72 -7.45
N ARG A 212 13.51 13.56 -8.20
CA ARG A 212 13.73 12.41 -9.11
C ARG A 212 13.84 11.07 -8.36
N ASN A 213 14.20 11.12 -7.08
CA ASN A 213 14.24 9.94 -6.23
C ASN A 213 12.86 9.52 -5.70
N LEU A 214 11.88 10.43 -5.75
CA LEU A 214 10.61 10.31 -5.04
C LEU A 214 9.44 10.01 -5.98
N VAL A 215 9.51 10.54 -7.19
CA VAL A 215 8.48 10.33 -8.20
C VAL A 215 8.66 8.94 -8.81
N LEU A 216 7.64 8.12 -8.66
CA LEU A 216 7.53 6.84 -9.34
C LEU A 216 6.50 6.95 -10.47
N ASN A 217 6.44 5.95 -11.34
CA ASN A 217 5.38 5.89 -12.34
C ASN A 217 4.03 5.64 -11.67
N ASP A 218 2.95 6.14 -12.27
CA ASP A 218 1.61 6.08 -11.68
C ASP A 218 1.09 4.64 -11.60
N GLN A 219 1.58 3.74 -12.47
CA GLN A 219 1.23 2.31 -12.41
C GLN A 219 1.75 1.65 -11.12
N VAL A 220 2.98 1.94 -10.70
CA VAL A 220 3.57 1.43 -9.45
C VAL A 220 2.84 2.06 -8.26
N GLU A 221 2.49 3.34 -8.34
CA GLU A 221 1.68 4.01 -7.33
C GLU A 221 0.34 3.32 -7.13
N ALA A 222 -0.45 3.19 -8.20
CA ALA A 222 -1.76 2.54 -8.16
C ALA A 222 -1.67 1.07 -7.73
N SER A 223 -0.67 0.34 -8.23
CA SER A 223 -0.46 -1.06 -7.86
C SER A 223 -0.18 -1.22 -6.37
N CYS A 224 0.64 -0.35 -5.77
CA CYS A 224 0.93 -0.38 -4.33
C CYS A 224 -0.23 0.15 -3.49
N ALA A 225 -0.95 1.15 -3.98
CA ALA A 225 -2.13 1.70 -3.32
C ALA A 225 -3.25 0.65 -3.19
N ASN A 226 -3.36 -0.32 -4.11
CA ASN A 226 -4.26 -1.48 -3.93
C ASN A 226 -3.96 -2.29 -2.64
N PHE A 227 -2.71 -2.29 -2.17
CA PHE A 227 -2.29 -2.91 -0.91
C PHE A 227 -2.42 -1.98 0.30
N GLY A 228 -3.18 -0.89 0.17
CA GLY A 228 -3.51 0.05 1.24
C GLY A 228 -2.69 1.34 1.25
N ARG A 229 -1.55 1.42 0.55
CA ARG A 229 -0.79 2.68 0.50
C ARG A 229 0.17 2.80 -0.68
N GLY A 230 0.17 3.95 -1.36
CA GLY A 230 1.09 4.21 -2.46
C GLY A 230 2.48 4.70 -2.01
N PRO A 231 3.57 4.36 -2.74
CA PRO A 231 4.92 4.80 -2.43
C PRO A 231 5.12 6.32 -2.49
N MET A 232 4.46 7.07 -3.39
CA MET A 232 4.56 8.53 -3.40
C MET A 232 4.05 9.14 -2.10
N THR A 233 3.07 8.53 -1.43
CA THR A 233 2.61 9.01 -0.11
C THR A 233 3.50 8.60 1.03
N THR A 234 4.19 7.48 0.88
CA THR A 234 5.28 7.08 1.77
C THR A 234 6.38 8.13 1.66
N HIS A 235 6.75 8.52 0.45
CA HIS A 235 7.74 9.56 0.18
C HIS A 235 7.29 10.95 0.68
N ALA A 236 6.02 11.31 0.50
CA ALA A 236 5.47 12.54 1.05
C ALA A 236 5.57 12.60 2.58
N GLU A 237 5.26 11.49 3.26
CA GLU A 237 5.40 11.40 4.72
C GLU A 237 6.86 11.48 5.17
N ILE A 238 7.79 10.86 4.44
CA ILE A 238 9.23 10.98 4.68
C ILE A 238 9.65 12.45 4.62
N CYS A 239 9.32 13.16 3.54
CA CYS A 239 9.63 14.57 3.38
C CYS A 239 9.04 15.42 4.51
N LEU A 240 7.78 15.17 4.89
CA LEU A 240 7.12 15.86 6.00
C LEU A 240 7.85 15.63 7.33
N LYS A 241 8.18 14.39 7.68
CA LYS A 241 8.89 14.07 8.92
C LYS A 241 10.30 14.63 8.94
N LEU A 242 11.07 14.51 7.85
CA LEU A 242 12.41 15.09 7.75
C LEU A 242 12.36 16.62 7.87
N SER A 243 11.33 17.27 7.31
CA SER A 243 11.17 18.72 7.45
C SER A 243 11.04 19.17 8.91
N SER A 244 10.39 18.37 9.77
CA SER A 244 10.28 18.68 11.21
C SER A 244 11.59 18.49 11.97
N LEU A 245 12.53 17.70 11.42
CA LEU A 245 13.85 17.45 11.99
C LEU A 245 14.91 18.42 11.46
N GLU A 246 14.63 19.11 10.35
CA GLU A 246 15.56 20.01 9.68
C GLU A 246 15.53 21.42 10.28
N THR A 247 16.70 21.94 10.65
CA THR A 247 16.85 23.30 11.21
C THR A 247 17.05 24.37 10.14
N ASN A 248 17.64 23.99 9.00
CA ASN A 248 17.84 24.89 7.87
C ASN A 248 16.50 25.20 7.17
N VAL A 249 16.10 26.47 7.20
CA VAL A 249 14.81 26.94 6.66
C VAL A 249 14.65 26.62 5.17
N GLN A 250 15.71 26.74 4.37
CA GLN A 250 15.64 26.49 2.93
C GLN A 250 15.45 25.00 2.63
N LYS A 251 16.23 24.13 3.29
CA LYS A 251 16.07 22.68 3.16
C LYS A 251 14.68 22.24 3.61
N ARG A 252 14.19 22.79 4.73
CA ARG A 252 12.83 22.54 5.22
C ARG A 252 11.76 22.91 4.20
N ARG A 253 11.88 24.08 3.55
CA ARG A 253 10.96 24.52 2.50
C ARG A 253 10.95 23.58 1.30
N ILE A 254 12.13 23.14 0.84
CA ILE A 254 12.25 22.17 -0.26
C ILE A 254 11.54 20.85 0.10
N LEU A 255 11.77 20.33 1.31
CA LEU A 255 11.13 19.10 1.78
C LEU A 255 9.60 19.24 1.82
N LEU A 256 9.08 20.35 2.37
CA LEU A 256 7.62 20.60 2.42
C LEU A 256 7.01 20.73 1.03
N ARG A 257 7.68 21.41 0.10
CA ARG A 257 7.25 21.52 -1.30
C ARG A 257 7.18 20.14 -1.96
N ASN A 258 8.24 19.33 -1.84
CA ASN A 258 8.27 17.96 -2.38
C ASN A 258 7.16 17.10 -1.75
N ALA A 259 6.99 17.17 -0.43
CA ALA A 259 5.94 16.44 0.28
C ALA A 259 4.55 16.76 -0.29
N SER A 260 4.27 18.05 -0.47
CA SER A 260 2.97 18.51 -0.94
C SER A 260 2.69 18.10 -2.38
N GLN A 261 3.68 18.25 -3.29
CA GLN A 261 3.55 17.80 -4.68
C GLN A 261 3.27 16.29 -4.78
N LEU A 262 3.97 15.46 -4.00
CA LEU A 262 3.75 14.01 -3.99
C LEU A 262 2.38 13.63 -3.42
N ALA A 263 1.95 14.29 -2.34
CA ALA A 263 0.64 14.04 -1.74
C ALA A 263 -0.49 14.41 -2.69
N CYS A 264 -0.40 15.54 -3.40
CA CYS A 264 -1.38 15.93 -4.42
C CYS A 264 -1.44 14.92 -5.56
N ARG A 265 -0.29 14.56 -6.15
CA ARG A 265 -0.24 13.60 -7.26
C ARG A 265 -0.80 12.22 -6.86
N SER A 266 -0.45 11.73 -5.68
CA SER A 266 -0.99 10.45 -5.22
C SER A 266 -2.50 10.48 -5.00
N MET A 267 -3.04 11.59 -4.47
CA MET A 267 -4.49 11.76 -4.34
C MET A 267 -5.18 11.74 -5.70
N GLU A 268 -4.59 12.34 -6.74
CA GLU A 268 -5.15 12.29 -8.11
C GLU A 268 -5.25 10.86 -8.64
N VAL A 269 -4.19 10.06 -8.47
CA VAL A 269 -4.16 8.64 -8.86
C VAL A 269 -5.22 7.85 -8.09
N ILE A 270 -5.31 8.06 -6.77
CA ILE A 270 -6.21 7.29 -5.91
C ILE A 270 -7.68 7.65 -6.10
N GLU A 271 -7.96 8.90 -6.45
CA GLU A 271 -9.31 9.34 -6.81
C GLU A 271 -9.73 8.89 -8.22
N GLY A 272 -8.83 8.25 -8.98
CA GLY A 272 -9.09 7.83 -10.36
C GLY A 272 -9.20 9.01 -11.34
N LYS A 273 -8.64 10.17 -10.99
CA LYS A 273 -8.68 11.36 -11.86
C LYS A 273 -7.85 11.19 -13.14
N ASP A 274 -6.95 10.22 -13.14
CA ASP A 274 -6.18 9.77 -14.30
C ASP A 274 -6.95 8.79 -15.21
N GLY A 275 -8.22 8.51 -14.88
CA GLY A 275 -9.05 7.53 -15.56
C GLY A 275 -8.88 6.09 -15.05
N GLY A 276 -8.13 5.88 -13.97
CA GLY A 276 -8.04 4.61 -13.26
C GLY A 276 -9.16 4.39 -12.24
N ASP A 277 -9.15 3.21 -11.61
CA ASP A 277 -10.10 2.86 -10.55
C ASP A 277 -9.81 3.67 -9.27
N ARG A 278 -10.87 3.95 -8.50
CA ARG A 278 -10.74 4.61 -7.21
C ARG A 278 -10.18 3.63 -6.17
N LEU A 279 -9.14 4.03 -5.45
CA LEU A 279 -8.44 3.17 -4.47
C LEU A 279 -8.75 3.58 -3.03
N TYR A 280 -9.96 3.26 -2.56
CA TYR A 280 -10.47 3.80 -1.30
C TYR A 280 -9.67 3.40 -0.05
N SER A 281 -9.16 2.18 0.02
CA SER A 281 -8.32 1.73 1.14
C SER A 281 -7.08 2.63 1.30
N ALA A 282 -6.45 3.01 0.18
CA ALA A 282 -5.34 3.96 0.16
C ALA A 282 -5.76 5.39 0.51
N PHE A 283 -6.97 5.80 0.08
CA PHE A 283 -7.49 7.13 0.39
C PHE A 283 -7.50 7.41 1.91
N CYS A 284 -7.92 6.43 2.72
CA CYS A 284 -7.96 6.59 4.18
C CYS A 284 -6.58 6.88 4.80
N GLU A 285 -5.53 6.22 4.32
CA GLU A 285 -4.17 6.40 4.82
C GLU A 285 -3.53 7.72 4.35
N ILE A 286 -3.96 8.21 3.19
CA ILE A 286 -3.28 9.29 2.48
C ILE A 286 -3.91 10.65 2.78
N LYS A 287 -5.24 10.67 2.94
CA LYS A 287 -5.99 11.89 3.22
C LYS A 287 -5.41 12.68 4.41
N PRO A 288 -5.00 12.08 5.54
CA PRO A 288 -4.42 12.83 6.66
C PRO A 288 -3.09 13.51 6.33
N ILE A 289 -2.29 12.94 5.42
CA ILE A 289 -1.02 13.53 4.97
C ILE A 289 -1.32 14.67 3.99
N TYR A 290 -2.20 14.41 3.02
CA TYR A 290 -2.66 15.42 2.07
C TYR A 290 -3.28 16.63 2.78
N ASP A 291 -4.18 16.42 3.74
CA ASP A 291 -4.84 17.51 4.47
C ASP A 291 -3.85 18.38 5.25
N LYS A 292 -2.72 17.81 5.71
CA LYS A 292 -1.64 18.58 6.37
C LYS A 292 -0.80 19.40 5.39
N LEU A 293 -0.78 19.02 4.12
CA LEU A 293 0.14 19.53 3.11
C LEU A 293 -0.52 20.41 2.05
N LYS A 294 -1.82 20.28 1.82
CA LYS A 294 -2.54 20.97 0.73
C LYS A 294 -2.44 22.50 0.83
N ASP A 295 -2.47 23.04 2.04
CA ASP A 295 -2.39 24.49 2.27
C ASP A 295 -0.98 25.05 1.96
N PHE A 296 0.06 24.21 1.88
CA PHE A 296 1.40 24.67 1.51
C PHE A 296 1.52 24.98 0.02
N VAL A 297 0.78 24.30 -0.87
CA VAL A 297 0.82 24.54 -2.32
C VAL A 297 0.37 25.95 -2.65
N GLU A 298 -0.72 26.39 -2.02
CA GLU A 298 -1.38 27.66 -2.32
C GLU A 298 -0.52 28.88 -1.92
N THR A 299 0.40 28.70 -0.99
CA THR A 299 1.25 29.79 -0.46
C THR A 299 2.59 29.96 -1.19
N ASP A 300 3.12 28.90 -1.81
CA ASP A 300 4.39 28.97 -2.55
C ASP A 300 4.21 29.57 -3.95
N GLU A 301 3.10 29.29 -4.64
CA GLU A 301 2.75 29.97 -5.91
C GLU A 301 2.54 31.47 -5.73
N TYR A 302 2.08 31.90 -4.55
CA TYR A 302 1.92 33.31 -4.20
C TYR A 302 3.25 34.04 -3.96
N ASN A 303 4.32 33.32 -3.61
CA ASN A 303 5.64 33.89 -3.32
C ASN A 303 6.62 33.84 -4.50
N ASP A 304 6.45 32.91 -5.45
CA ASP A 304 7.14 32.97 -6.75
C ASP A 304 6.45 33.96 -7.72
N GLY A 305 5.22 34.38 -7.40
CA GLY A 305 4.37 35.29 -8.18
C GLY A 305 4.30 36.73 -7.64
N LEU A 306 5.43 37.39 -7.41
CA LEU A 306 5.48 38.87 -7.48
C LEU A 306 5.38 39.31 -8.95
N ASN A 307 4.25 38.97 -9.58
CA ASN A 307 3.73 39.68 -10.74
C ASN A 307 2.22 39.77 -10.62
N LYS A 308 1.73 41.00 -10.74
CA LYS A 308 0.42 41.45 -10.29
C LYS A 308 -0.72 40.87 -11.10
N ASP A 309 -1.87 40.83 -10.43
CA ASP A 309 -3.23 40.74 -10.97
C ASP A 309 -3.75 39.35 -11.35
N LYS A 310 -4.43 38.69 -10.38
CA LYS A 310 -5.88 38.45 -10.46
C LYS A 310 -6.47 37.88 -9.17
N LYS A 311 -7.72 38.27 -8.94
CA LYS A 311 -8.56 38.05 -7.75
C LYS A 311 -8.99 36.59 -7.56
N ALA A 312 -9.02 36.22 -6.28
CA ALA A 312 -9.96 35.37 -5.54
C ALA A 312 -11.04 34.60 -6.31
N SER A 313 -11.12 33.29 -6.06
CA SER A 313 -12.22 32.68 -5.27
C SER A 313 -12.09 31.15 -5.24
N ALA A 314 -12.16 30.53 -4.06
CA ALA A 314 -12.89 29.27 -3.84
C ALA A 314 -12.82 28.89 -2.36
N SER A 315 -13.83 29.29 -1.59
CA SER A 315 -14.18 28.62 -0.35
C SER A 315 -14.91 27.33 -0.70
N VAL A 316 -14.30 26.16 -0.43
CA VAL A 316 -15.03 24.90 -0.32
C VAL A 316 -14.59 24.23 0.97
N ILE A 317 -15.33 24.52 2.03
CA ILE A 317 -15.34 23.69 3.24
C ILE A 317 -16.06 22.40 2.82
N CYS A 318 -15.30 21.32 2.64
CA CYS A 318 -15.84 19.99 2.54
C CYS A 318 -15.92 19.41 3.96
N ASP A 319 -17.13 19.36 4.52
CA ASP A 319 -17.44 18.66 5.75
C ASP A 319 -17.21 17.16 5.57
N CYS A 320 -16.03 16.67 5.96
CA CYS A 320 -15.78 15.24 6.13
C CYS A 320 -15.96 14.85 7.60
N PHE A 321 -17.21 14.51 7.92
CA PHE A 321 -17.59 13.70 9.06
C PHE A 321 -17.07 12.26 8.85
N CYS A 322 -15.88 11.94 9.36
CA CYS A 322 -15.52 10.59 9.83
C CYS A 322 -14.11 10.59 10.43
N TYR A 323 -13.90 9.72 11.42
CA TYR A 323 -12.58 9.34 11.98
C TYR A 323 -11.86 10.22 13.01
N ARG A 324 -12.54 11.13 13.73
CA ARG A 324 -12.02 11.64 15.03
C ARG A 324 -12.53 10.91 16.29
N ARG A 325 -13.36 9.86 16.14
CA ARG A 325 -13.96 9.17 17.29
C ARG A 325 -13.17 7.94 17.80
N ALA A 326 -12.20 7.42 17.05
CA ALA A 326 -11.45 6.22 17.45
C ALA A 326 -10.23 6.50 18.38
N CYS A 327 -9.69 7.72 18.42
CA CYS A 327 -8.53 8.04 19.27
C CYS A 327 -8.86 8.73 20.61
N ARG A 328 -10.13 8.71 21.07
CA ARG A 328 -10.55 9.39 22.32
C ARG A 328 -11.14 8.49 23.40
N ILE A 329 -11.06 7.16 23.27
CA ILE A 329 -11.49 6.23 24.33
C ILE A 329 -10.30 5.36 24.75
N LEU A 330 -9.25 6.01 25.26
CA LEU A 330 -8.28 5.44 26.19
C LEU A 330 -7.74 6.60 27.04
N LYS A 331 -8.54 7.01 28.03
CA LYS A 331 -8.10 7.69 29.24
C LYS A 331 -8.89 7.12 30.40
#